data_AF-A0A950Q0U0-F1
#
_entry.id   AF-A0A950Q0U0-F1
#
_cell.length_a   1.000
_cell.length_b   1.000
_cell.length_c   1.000
_cell.angle_alpha   90.00
_cell.angle_beta   90.00
_cell.angle_gamma   90.00
#
_symmetry.space_group_name_H-M   'P 1'
#
loop_
_entity.id
_entity.type
_entity.pdbx_description
1 polymer ?
#
loop_
_entity_poly.entity_id
_entity_poly.type
_entity_poly.pdbx_seq_one_letter_code
_entity_poly.pdbx_strand_id
1 'polypeptide(L)'
;MARCSRRWATSRSDHLVLDLPEPHRATFADLGRTSIRTWEWGDPSRPPVLLIHGGWDHGRMWDGLAPRIVDELDRFAVAVDVRGHGDSGRLPEAGPSWPMFMIDMAQICQRLGPPVMLVGHSF
;
A
#
# COMPACT_ATOMS: atom_id res chain seq x y z
N MET A 1 51.71 -28.52 -12.60
CA MET A 1 50.59 -29.38 -13.03
C MET A 1 49.85 -29.87 -11.80
N ALA A 2 48.58 -29.48 -11.63
CA ALA A 2 47.52 -30.25 -10.95
C ALA A 2 46.21 -29.45 -11.09
N ARG A 3 45.31 -29.90 -11.97
CA ARG A 3 43.93 -29.39 -12.08
C ARG A 3 43.12 -30.01 -10.94
N CYS A 4 42.46 -29.18 -10.13
CA CYS A 4 41.33 -29.62 -9.30
C CYS A 4 40.06 -29.04 -9.91
N SER A 5 39.39 -29.82 -10.76
CA SER A 5 38.07 -29.50 -11.29
C SER A 5 37.00 -29.87 -10.26
N ARG A 6 36.23 -28.90 -9.78
CA ARG A 6 34.95 -29.17 -9.12
C ARG A 6 33.85 -28.62 -10.01
N ARG A 7 33.01 -29.54 -10.49
CA ARG A 7 31.78 -29.28 -11.22
C ARG A 7 30.82 -28.56 -10.26
N TRP A 8 30.36 -27.37 -10.63
CA TRP A 8 29.24 -26.74 -9.94
C TRP A 8 27.96 -27.36 -10.49
N ALA A 9 27.24 -28.05 -9.60
CA ALA A 9 25.92 -28.58 -9.85
C ALA A 9 24.96 -27.43 -10.17
N THR A 10 23.99 -27.72 -11.03
CA THR A 10 22.97 -26.81 -11.55
C THR A 10 22.22 -26.06 -10.44
N SER A 11 22.18 -24.73 -10.59
CA SER A 11 21.42 -23.74 -9.82
C SER A 11 20.00 -24.21 -9.47
N ARG A 12 19.67 -24.23 -8.17
CA ARG A 12 18.30 -24.10 -7.69
C ARG A 12 18.02 -22.60 -7.58
N SER A 13 16.91 -22.15 -8.15
CA SER A 13 16.42 -20.78 -8.01
C SER A 13 16.13 -20.52 -6.54
N ASP A 14 17.05 -19.86 -5.83
CA ASP A 14 16.78 -19.30 -4.52
C ASP A 14 15.77 -18.16 -4.71
N HIS A 15 14.49 -18.47 -4.55
CA HIS A 15 13.45 -17.45 -4.48
C HIS A 15 13.71 -16.61 -3.24
N LEU A 16 14.04 -15.33 -3.45
CA LEU A 16 14.26 -14.38 -2.39
C LEU A 16 12.91 -14.13 -1.70
N VAL A 17 12.70 -14.74 -0.54
CA VAL A 17 11.54 -14.42 0.31
C VAL A 17 11.83 -13.06 0.93
N LEU A 18 11.10 -12.04 0.46
CA LEU A 18 11.13 -10.73 1.09
C LEU A 18 10.32 -10.79 2.38
N ASP A 19 11.00 -10.69 3.52
CA ASP A 19 10.36 -10.52 4.83
C ASP A 19 9.91 -9.06 4.94
N LEU A 20 8.69 -8.79 4.47
CA LEU A 20 8.12 -7.45 4.47
C LEU A 20 7.41 -7.18 5.80
N PRO A 21 7.59 -5.98 6.39
CA PRO A 21 6.91 -5.63 7.63
C PRO A 21 5.39 -5.62 7.45
N GLU A 22 4.68 -6.36 8.31
CA GLU A 22 3.22 -6.34 8.30
C GLU A 22 2.65 -5.03 8.85
N PRO A 23 1.51 -4.55 8.33
CA PRO A 23 0.78 -3.43 8.91
C PRO A 23 0.34 -3.71 10.34
N HIS A 24 0.35 -2.67 11.18
CA HIS A 24 -0.18 -2.76 12.55
C HIS A 24 -1.68 -3.00 12.57
N ARG A 25 -2.41 -2.46 11.59
CA ARG A 25 -3.86 -2.66 11.43
C ARG A 25 -4.23 -2.75 9.95
N ALA A 26 -5.22 -3.59 9.67
CA ALA A 26 -5.93 -3.63 8.40
C ALA A 26 -7.40 -3.34 8.68
N THR A 27 -7.93 -2.23 8.17
CA THR A 27 -9.32 -1.82 8.43
C THR A 27 -10.07 -1.55 7.13
N PHE A 28 -11.33 -1.15 7.24
CA PHE A 28 -12.14 -0.71 6.12
C PHE A 28 -12.73 0.67 6.43
N ALA A 29 -12.67 1.57 5.45
CA ALA A 29 -13.35 2.85 5.48
C ALA A 29 -14.58 2.80 4.57
N ASP A 30 -15.78 2.93 5.15
CA ASP A 30 -17.02 2.92 4.37
C ASP A 30 -17.28 4.29 3.72
N LEU A 31 -17.21 4.34 2.39
CA LEU A 31 -17.33 5.54 1.56
C LEU A 31 -18.67 5.56 0.80
N GLY A 32 -19.77 5.50 1.56
CA GLY A 32 -21.12 5.45 1.02
C GLY A 32 -21.48 4.07 0.48
N ARG A 33 -21.31 3.83 -0.83
CA ARG A 33 -21.70 2.58 -1.51
C ARG A 33 -20.54 1.58 -1.69
N THR A 34 -19.36 1.89 -1.18
CA THR A 34 -18.18 1.02 -1.25
C THR A 34 -17.44 1.05 0.07
N SER A 35 -16.70 -0.02 0.37
CA SER A 35 -15.70 -0.06 1.44
C SER A 35 -14.31 0.05 0.80
N ILE A 36 -13.43 0.85 1.40
CA ILE A 36 -12.02 0.98 1.00
C ILE A 36 -11.16 0.30 2.04
N ARG A 37 -10.35 -0.68 1.64
CA ARG A 37 -9.34 -1.30 2.50
C ARG A 37 -8.27 -0.27 2.84
N THR A 38 -7.94 -0.17 4.11
CA THR A 38 -6.77 0.58 4.58
C THR A 38 -5.79 -0.35 5.28
N TRP A 39 -4.51 -0.05 5.11
CA TRP A 39 -3.38 -0.68 5.79
C TRP A 39 -2.66 0.41 6.58
N GLU A 40 -2.43 0.20 7.86
CA GLU A 40 -2.03 1.25 8.79
C GLU A 40 -0.76 0.88 9.54
N TRP A 41 0.18 1.81 9.60
CA TRP A 41 1.42 1.72 10.36
C TRP A 41 1.58 2.96 11.24
N GLY A 42 2.14 2.75 12.44
CA GLY A 42 2.37 3.81 13.41
C GLY A 42 1.15 4.22 14.26
N ASP A 43 1.32 5.31 15.00
CA ASP A 43 0.34 5.86 15.94
C ASP A 43 -0.63 6.81 15.21
N PRO A 44 -1.96 6.53 15.20
CA PRO A 44 -2.95 7.39 14.55
C PRO A 44 -3.10 8.79 15.17
N SER A 45 -2.44 9.08 16.29
CA SER A 45 -2.34 10.45 16.84
C SER A 45 -1.32 11.34 16.10
N ARG A 46 -0.44 10.74 15.27
CA ARG A 46 0.59 11.45 14.50
C ARG A 46 0.03 12.02 13.19
N PRO A 47 0.67 13.06 12.60
CA PRO A 47 0.23 13.62 11.33
C PRO A 47 0.16 12.56 10.22
N PRO A 48 -0.97 12.45 9.50
CA PRO A 48 -1.19 11.36 8.55
C PRO A 48 -0.43 11.54 7.22
N VAL A 49 -0.04 10.42 6.63
CA VAL A 49 0.41 10.27 5.24
C VAL A 49 -0.47 9.22 4.58
N LEU A 50 -1.15 9.61 3.51
CA LEU A 50 -1.92 8.70 2.67
C LEU A 50 -1.07 8.24 1.49
N LEU A 51 -0.92 6.92 1.37
CA LEU A 51 -0.15 6.24 0.34
C LEU A 51 -1.09 5.62 -0.69
N ILE A 52 -0.98 6.06 -1.94
CA ILE A 52 -1.89 5.70 -3.03
C ILE A 52 -1.10 4.93 -4.08
N HIS A 53 -1.45 3.65 -4.27
CA HIS A 53 -0.84 2.81 -5.30
C HIS A 53 -1.35 3.19 -6.71
N GLY A 54 -0.73 2.59 -7.73
CA GLY A 54 -1.11 2.79 -9.12
C GLY A 54 -1.89 1.63 -9.71
N GLY A 55 -2.27 1.75 -10.97
CA GLY A 55 -3.02 0.73 -11.67
C GLY A 55 -2.34 -0.63 -11.66
N TRP A 56 -3.16 -1.67 -11.55
CA TRP A 56 -2.74 -3.07 -11.42
C TRP A 56 -1.98 -3.42 -10.14
N ASP A 57 -2.01 -2.55 -9.15
CA ASP A 57 -1.38 -2.77 -7.85
C ASP A 57 -2.41 -2.71 -6.69
N HIS A 58 -1.95 -2.77 -5.46
CA HIS A 58 -2.72 -2.61 -4.23
C HIS A 58 -1.88 -1.96 -3.12
N GLY A 59 -2.49 -1.65 -1.98
CA GLY A 59 -1.88 -0.89 -0.90
C GLY A 59 -0.67 -1.55 -0.23
N ARG A 60 -0.49 -2.87 -0.38
CA ARG A 60 0.67 -3.60 0.19
C ARG A 60 1.98 -3.34 -0.58
N MET A 61 1.95 -2.69 -1.75
CA MET A 61 3.19 -2.26 -2.41
C MET A 61 4.05 -1.36 -1.51
N TRP A 62 3.42 -0.76 -0.49
CA TRP A 62 4.04 0.15 0.45
C TRP A 62 4.63 -0.52 1.70
N ASP A 63 4.53 -1.84 1.87
CA ASP A 63 5.00 -2.55 3.08
C ASP A 63 6.48 -2.25 3.38
N GLY A 64 7.32 -2.05 2.36
CA GLY A 64 8.74 -1.70 2.53
C GLY A 64 9.02 -0.22 2.85
N LEU A 65 8.10 0.69 2.55
CA LEU A 65 8.26 2.14 2.74
C LEU A 65 7.51 2.67 3.96
N ALA A 66 6.30 2.18 4.22
CA ALA A 66 5.44 2.70 5.29
C ALA A 66 6.11 2.66 6.69
N PRO A 67 6.84 1.60 7.09
CA PRO A 67 7.57 1.59 8.36
C PRO A 67 8.64 2.68 8.44
N ARG A 68 9.34 2.96 7.33
CA ARG A 68 10.34 4.03 7.29
C ARG A 68 9.70 5.41 7.44
N ILE A 69 8.50 5.61 6.90
CA ILE A 69 7.74 6.85 7.10
C ILE A 69 7.41 7.02 8.58
N VAL A 70 7.02 5.94 9.26
CA VAL A 70 6.74 5.98 10.71
C VAL A 70 8.01 6.30 11.48
N ASP A 71 9.09 5.54 11.26
CA ASP A 71 10.30 5.60 12.08
C ASP A 71 11.15 6.85 11.81
N GLU A 72 11.25 7.28 10.55
CA GLU A 72 12.14 8.39 10.14
C GLU A 72 11.43 9.74 10.13
N LEU A 73 10.10 9.77 9.90
CA LEU A 73 9.34 11.02 9.80
C LEU A 73 8.36 11.24 10.97
N ASP A 74 8.20 10.28 11.87
CA ASP A 74 7.25 10.32 13.00
C ASP A 74 5.81 10.62 12.55
N ARG A 75 5.36 9.86 11.54
CA ARG A 75 4.04 10.05 10.90
C ARG A 75 3.19 8.79 10.92
N PHE A 76 1.87 9.00 10.87
CA PHE A 76 0.90 7.92 10.73
C PHE A 76 0.76 7.54 9.25
N ALA A 77 1.28 6.39 8.84
CA ALA A 77 1.22 5.96 7.44
C ALA A 77 -0.02 5.10 7.18
N VAL A 78 -0.79 5.47 6.17
CA VAL A 78 -2.00 4.76 5.75
C VAL A 78 -1.94 4.49 4.26
N ALA A 79 -1.85 3.24 3.86
CA ALA A 79 -2.04 2.85 2.47
C ALA A 79 -3.49 2.46 2.23
N VAL A 80 -3.99 2.72 1.02
CA VAL A 80 -5.34 2.32 0.60
C VAL A 80 -5.25 1.35 -0.56
N ASP A 81 -6.14 0.37 -0.63
CA ASP A 81 -6.45 -0.26 -1.90
C ASP A 81 -7.48 0.64 -2.61
N VAL A 82 -7.14 1.20 -3.76
CA VAL A 82 -8.07 2.03 -4.54
C VAL A 82 -9.28 1.18 -4.93
N ARG A 83 -10.47 1.81 -5.03
CA ARG A 83 -11.70 1.13 -5.48
C ARG A 83 -11.42 0.27 -6.72
N GLY A 84 -11.85 -1.00 -6.67
CA GLY A 84 -11.60 -1.98 -7.73
C GLY A 84 -10.30 -2.78 -7.61
N HIS A 85 -9.44 -2.46 -6.63
CA HIS A 85 -8.15 -3.14 -6.41
C HIS A 85 -8.10 -3.78 -5.02
N GLY A 86 -7.19 -4.75 -4.87
CA GLY A 86 -6.96 -5.45 -3.62
C GLY A 86 -8.24 -5.95 -2.96
N ASP A 87 -8.40 -5.61 -1.69
CA ASP A 87 -9.57 -5.97 -0.87
C ASP A 87 -10.69 -4.91 -0.91
N SER A 88 -10.50 -3.81 -1.64
CA SER A 88 -11.50 -2.76 -1.75
C SER A 88 -12.71 -3.19 -2.58
N GLY A 89 -13.83 -2.52 -2.33
CA GLY A 89 -15.06 -2.73 -3.08
C GLY A 89 -14.86 -2.55 -4.58
N ARG A 90 -15.64 -3.29 -5.37
CA ARG A 90 -15.53 -3.34 -6.83
C ARG A 90 -15.90 -2.00 -7.46
N LEU A 91 -15.40 -1.78 -8.68
CA LEU A 91 -15.89 -0.69 -9.54
C LEU A 91 -17.38 -0.87 -9.85
N PRO A 92 -18.12 0.23 -10.08
CA PRO A 92 -19.47 0.13 -10.61
C PRO A 92 -19.44 -0.46 -12.02
N GLU A 93 -20.61 -0.90 -12.51
CA GLU A 93 -20.76 -1.44 -13.86
C GLU A 93 -20.31 -0.46 -14.96
N ALA A 94 -20.47 0.84 -14.73
CA ALA A 94 -19.99 1.89 -15.63
C ALA A 94 -18.44 1.99 -15.73
N GLY A 95 -17.70 1.25 -14.90
CA GLY A 95 -16.24 1.24 -14.89
C GLY A 95 -15.60 2.32 -13.99
N PRO A 96 -14.27 2.50 -14.07
CA PRO A 96 -13.56 3.49 -13.28
C PRO A 96 -13.88 4.91 -13.75
N SER A 97 -13.86 5.88 -12.83
CA SER A 97 -13.92 7.29 -13.19
C SER A 97 -13.05 8.14 -12.27
N TRP A 98 -12.36 9.12 -12.85
CA TRP A 98 -11.52 10.05 -12.11
C TRP A 98 -12.26 10.82 -11.02
N PRO A 99 -13.48 11.36 -11.25
CA PRO A 99 -14.22 12.03 -10.18
C PRO A 99 -14.52 11.11 -9.00
N MET A 100 -14.84 9.84 -9.26
CA MET A 100 -15.08 8.85 -8.21
C MET A 100 -13.83 8.58 -7.38
N PHE A 101 -12.69 8.38 -8.06
CA PHE A 101 -11.40 8.25 -7.39
C PHE A 101 -11.09 9.47 -6.50
N MET A 102 -11.26 10.68 -7.03
CA MET A 102 -11.00 11.92 -6.27
C MET A 102 -11.92 12.05 -5.05
N ILE A 103 -13.20 11.69 -5.19
CA ILE A 103 -14.16 11.69 -4.08
C ILE A 103 -13.74 10.69 -3.00
N ASP A 104 -13.34 9.49 -3.39
CA ASP A 104 -12.88 8.47 -2.44
C ASP A 104 -11.67 8.98 -1.65
N MET A 105 -10.65 9.51 -2.34
CA MET A 105 -9.44 10.03 -1.69
C MET A 105 -9.75 11.23 -0.81
N ALA A 106 -10.62 12.14 -1.24
CA ALA A 106 -11.03 13.29 -0.42
C ALA A 106 -11.75 12.84 0.87
N GLN A 107 -12.61 11.83 0.79
CA GLN A 107 -13.30 11.28 1.97
C GLN A 107 -12.34 10.56 2.92
N ILE A 108 -11.36 9.83 2.39
CA ILE A 108 -10.29 9.26 3.23
C ILE A 108 -9.50 10.37 3.93
N CYS A 109 -9.08 11.41 3.20
CA CYS A 109 -8.36 12.54 3.79
C CYS A 109 -9.16 13.24 4.90
N GLN A 110 -10.48 13.39 4.73
CA GLN A 110 -11.35 13.94 5.77
C GLN A 110 -11.40 13.06 7.02
N ARG A 111 -11.47 11.73 6.84
CA ARG A 111 -11.47 10.77 7.95
C ARG A 111 -10.14 10.74 8.72
N LEU A 112 -9.02 10.90 8.02
CA LEU A 112 -7.68 10.94 8.62
C LEU A 112 -7.42 12.23 9.41
N GLY A 113 -8.17 13.30 9.15
CA GLY A 113 -7.98 14.59 9.79
C GLY A 113 -6.95 15.46 9.05
N PRO A 114 -7.38 16.44 8.24
CA PRO A 114 -6.48 17.35 7.55
C PRO A 114 -5.60 18.19 8.51
N PRO A 115 -4.38 18.57 8.11
CA PRO A 115 -3.77 18.33 6.79
C PRO A 115 -3.20 16.91 6.63
N VAL A 116 -3.35 16.35 5.43
CA VAL A 116 -2.83 15.02 5.07
C VAL A 116 -1.74 15.16 4.01
N MET A 117 -0.59 14.51 4.22
CA MET A 117 0.43 14.38 3.17
C MET A 117 0.04 13.27 2.21
N LEU A 118 0.17 13.50 0.90
CA LEU A 118 -0.15 12.50 -0.12
C LEU A 118 1.13 11.99 -0.78
N VAL A 119 1.25 10.67 -0.92
CA VAL A 119 2.25 10.00 -1.75
C VAL A 119 1.50 9.12 -2.73
N GLY A 120 1.74 9.32 -4.02
CA GLY A 120 1.10 8.56 -5.09
C GLY A 120 2.13 7.95 -6.02
N HIS A 121 1.84 6.75 -6.51
CA HIS A 121 2.60 6.11 -7.58
C HIS A 121 1.66 5.74 -8.71
N SER A 122 1.78 6.36 -9.89
CA SER A 122 0.93 6.04 -11.04
C SER A 122 -0.59 6.21 -10.76
N PHE A 123 -1.49 5.38 -11.35
CA PHE A 123 -2.91 5.71 -11.59
C PHE A 123 -3.95 4.62 -11.36
#